data_AF-A0A8J3RUP9-F1
#
_entry.id   AF-A0A8J3RUP9-F1
#
_cell.length_a   1.000
_cell.length_b   1.000
_cell.length_c   1.000
_cell.angle_alpha   90.00
_cell.angle_beta   90.00
_cell.angle_gamma   90.00
#
_symmetry.space_group_name_H-M   'P 1'
#
loop_
_entity.id
_entity.type
_entity.pdbx_description
1 polymer ?
#
loop_
_entity_poly.entity_id
_entity_poly.type
_entity_poly.pdbx_seq_one_letter_code
_entity_poly.pdbx_strand_id
1 'polypeptide(L)'
;MPEPTPVRQSGTASREPRSPRGIRAVILGALLAGLAPLAGFLGGSMAGHSGGETGMSPLFLWMFGGLIVGAIGAVIAIMGALRWMRTRHMGQNPPDKDG
;
A
#
# COMPACT_ATOMS: atom_id res chain seq x y z
N MET A 1 -25.13 37.37 43.23
CA MET A 1 -24.17 37.15 42.14
C MET A 1 -24.32 35.71 41.67
N PRO A 2 -24.61 35.44 40.39
CA PRO A 2 -24.63 34.08 39.88
C PRO A 2 -23.21 33.51 39.76
N GLU A 3 -23.02 32.28 40.21
CA GLU A 3 -21.81 31.46 40.00
C GLU A 3 -21.48 31.38 38.51
N PRO A 4 -20.21 31.57 38.10
CA PRO A 4 -19.80 31.25 36.74
C PRO A 4 -19.80 29.72 36.59
N THR A 5 -20.76 29.18 35.84
CA THR A 5 -20.78 27.78 35.44
C THR A 5 -19.45 27.42 34.76
N PRO A 6 -18.74 26.37 35.20
CA PRO A 6 -17.58 25.88 34.48
C PRO A 6 -18.06 25.33 33.14
N VAL A 7 -17.85 26.10 32.08
CA VAL A 7 -18.02 25.64 30.70
C VAL A 7 -17.08 24.46 30.53
N ARG A 8 -17.66 23.25 30.52
CA ARG A 8 -16.95 22.00 30.23
C ARG A 8 -16.53 22.04 28.77
N GLN A 9 -15.45 22.76 28.47
CA GLN A 9 -14.73 22.64 27.20
C GLN A 9 -14.00 21.30 27.20
N SER A 10 -14.74 20.20 27.14
CA SER A 10 -14.17 18.93 26.69
C SER A 10 -14.02 19.06 25.19
N GLY A 11 -12.79 19.43 24.80
CA GLY A 11 -12.39 19.80 23.46
C GLY A 11 -13.00 18.91 22.39
N THR A 12 -13.31 19.54 21.27
CA THR A 12 -13.36 18.90 19.97
C THR A 12 -12.26 17.86 19.93
N ALA A 13 -12.64 16.59 20.07
CA ALA A 13 -11.77 15.48 19.77
C ALA A 13 -11.44 15.63 18.30
N SER A 14 -10.38 16.38 18.03
CA SER A 14 -9.75 16.47 16.74
C SER A 14 -9.30 15.05 16.48
N ARG A 15 -10.16 14.29 15.81
CA ARG A 15 -9.88 12.96 15.29
C ARG A 15 -8.77 13.22 14.29
N GLU A 16 -7.55 13.26 14.80
CA GLU A 16 -6.36 13.41 13.99
C GLU A 16 -6.46 12.31 12.92
N PRO A 17 -6.60 12.67 11.64
CA PRO A 17 -7.00 11.71 10.63
C PRO A 17 -5.92 10.64 10.59
N ARG A 18 -6.26 9.46 11.13
CA ARG A 18 -5.43 8.27 11.23
C ARG A 18 -4.65 8.14 9.92
N SER A 19 -3.36 8.50 9.97
CA SER A 19 -2.63 8.92 8.77
C SER A 19 -2.87 7.93 7.63
N PRO A 20 -3.53 8.33 6.52
CA PRO A 20 -3.90 7.43 5.43
C PRO A 20 -2.68 6.92 4.64
N ARG A 21 -1.45 7.30 5.04
CA ARG A 21 -0.20 6.94 4.37
C ARG A 21 0.00 5.43 4.22
N GLY A 22 -0.37 4.64 5.23
CA GLY A 22 -0.27 3.17 5.16
C GLY A 22 -1.21 2.57 4.11
N ILE A 23 -2.48 3.00 4.09
CA ILE A 23 -3.49 2.52 3.13
C ILE A 23 -3.11 2.94 1.70
N ARG A 24 -2.64 4.18 1.52
CA ARG A 24 -2.18 4.67 0.21
C ARG A 24 -1.00 3.85 -0.33
N ALA A 25 -0.04 3.50 0.53
CA ALA A 25 1.10 2.66 0.15
C ALA A 25 0.67 1.23 -0.27
N VAL A 26 -0.34 0.65 0.42
CA VAL A 26 -0.91 -0.65 0.05
C VAL A 26 -1.58 -0.59 -1.33
N ILE A 27 -2.43 0.42 -1.56
CA ILE A 27 -3.17 0.57 -2.82
C ILE A 27 -2.21 0.79 -3.99
N LEU A 28 -1.23 1.70 -3.84
CA LEU A 28 -0.22 1.95 -4.87
C LEU A 28 0.62 0.71 -5.14
N GLY A 29 1.11 0.04 -4.10
CA GLY A 29 1.90 -1.18 -4.25
C GLY A 29 1.13 -2.30 -4.95
N ALA A 30 -0.15 -2.49 -4.60
CA ALA A 30 -1.01 -3.50 -5.23
C ALA A 30 -1.30 -3.16 -6.70
N LEU A 31 -1.53 -1.89 -7.02
CA LEU A 31 -1.67 -1.44 -8.41
C LEU A 31 -0.39 -1.74 -9.20
N LEU A 32 0.78 -1.37 -8.68
CA LEU A 32 2.06 -1.64 -9.35
C LEU A 32 2.31 -3.15 -9.50
N ALA A 33 1.98 -3.95 -8.49
CA ALA A 33 2.17 -5.40 -8.50
C ALA A 33 1.38 -6.10 -9.62
N GLY A 34 0.14 -5.66 -9.87
CA GLY A 34 -0.70 -6.22 -10.93
C GLY A 34 -0.47 -5.58 -12.30
N LEU A 35 -0.37 -4.25 -12.36
CA LEU A 35 -0.31 -3.52 -13.63
C LEU A 35 1.08 -3.57 -14.27
N ALA A 36 2.17 -3.62 -13.51
CA ALA A 36 3.50 -3.59 -14.10
C ALA A 36 3.83 -4.86 -14.92
N PRO A 37 3.50 -6.09 -14.48
CA PRO A 37 3.68 -7.28 -15.30
C PRO A 37 2.80 -7.27 -16.56
N LEU A 38 1.54 -6.83 -16.45
CA LEU A 38 0.61 -6.72 -17.58
C LEU A 38 1.09 -5.68 -18.61
N ALA A 39 1.57 -4.52 -18.15
CA ALA A 39 2.13 -3.49 -19.01
C ALA A 39 3.42 -3.95 -19.69
N GLY A 40 4.29 -4.68 -18.97
CA GLY A 40 5.49 -5.29 -19.53
C GLY A 40 5.17 -6.34 -20.60
N PHE A 41 4.20 -7.22 -20.33
CA PHE A 41 3.73 -8.19 -21.31
C PHE A 41 3.17 -7.52 -22.58
N LEU A 42 2.37 -6.46 -22.41
CA LEU A 42 1.76 -5.73 -23.53
C LEU A 42 2.80 -4.96 -24.36
N GLY A 43 3.74 -4.29 -23.70
CA GLY A 43 4.87 -3.60 -24.37
C GLY A 43 5.76 -4.58 -25.13
N GLY A 44 6.08 -5.73 -24.53
CA GLY A 44 6.84 -6.80 -25.18
C GLY A 44 6.12 -7.42 -26.38
N SER A 45 4.79 -7.50 -26.33
CA SER A 45 3.97 -8.01 -27.43
C SER A 45 3.91 -7.01 -28.60
N MET A 46 3.81 -5.70 -28.30
CA MET A 46 3.84 -4.64 -29.31
C MET A 46 5.23 -4.44 -29.93
N ALA A 47 6.31 -4.73 -29.20
CA ALA A 47 7.67 -4.61 -29.71
C ALA A 47 7.96 -5.58 -30.88
N GLY A 48 7.12 -6.61 -31.07
CA GLY A 48 7.21 -7.56 -32.17
C GLY A 48 8.44 -8.48 -32.08
N HIS A 49 8.39 -9.59 -32.82
CA HIS A 49 9.57 -10.43 -33.07
C HIS A 49 10.49 -9.70 -34.04
N SER A 50 11.29 -8.73 -33.56
CA SER A 50 12.44 -8.25 -34.32
C SER A 50 13.43 -9.41 -34.42
N GLY A 51 13.47 -10.04 -35.59
CA GLY A 51 14.20 -11.26 -35.87
C GLY A 51 15.66 -11.22 -35.40
N GLY A 52 16.08 -12.31 -34.79
CA GLY A 52 17.44 -12.50 -34.33
C GLY A 52 17.51 -13.73 -33.46
N GLU A 53 17.71 -14.89 -34.08
CA GLU A 53 17.72 -16.23 -33.45
C GLU A 53 18.90 -16.45 -32.48
N THR A 54 19.57 -15.36 -32.09
CA THR A 54 20.78 -15.31 -31.25
C THR A 54 20.64 -14.38 -30.04
N GLY A 55 19.50 -13.68 -29.86
CA GLY A 55 19.25 -12.75 -28.75
C GLY A 55 18.05 -13.12 -27.88
N MET A 56 18.06 -12.70 -26.60
CA MET A 56 16.91 -12.83 -25.69
C MET A 56 15.69 -12.15 -26.30
N SER A 57 14.54 -12.84 -26.32
CA SER A 57 13.35 -12.32 -27.00
C SER A 57 12.90 -10.99 -26.37
N PRO A 58 12.50 -9.99 -27.19
CA PRO A 58 12.00 -8.71 -26.68
C PRO A 58 10.83 -8.89 -25.70
N LEU A 59 9.98 -9.90 -25.94
CA LEU A 59 8.90 -10.30 -25.05
C LEU A 59 9.40 -10.68 -23.65
N PHE A 60 10.48 -11.48 -23.58
CA PHE A 60 11.07 -11.87 -22.30
C PHE A 60 11.63 -10.67 -21.54
N LEU A 61 12.35 -9.76 -22.23
CA LEU A 61 12.94 -8.58 -21.60
C LEU A 61 11.88 -7.65 -20.98
N TRP A 62 10.83 -7.36 -21.75
CA TRP A 62 9.76 -6.49 -21.28
C TRP A 62 8.90 -7.14 -20.18
N MET A 63 8.64 -8.45 -20.28
CA MET A 63 7.93 -9.20 -19.24
C MET A 63 8.76 -9.30 -17.95
N PHE A 64 10.04 -9.62 -18.07
CA PHE A 64 10.95 -9.74 -16.94
C PHE A 64 11.14 -8.39 -16.24
N GLY A 65 11.31 -7.31 -17.01
CA GLY A 65 11.32 -5.95 -16.47
C GLY A 65 10.03 -5.61 -15.73
N GLY A 66 8.87 -5.87 -16.35
CA GLY A 66 7.56 -5.66 -15.73
C GLY A 66 7.35 -6.50 -14.46
N LEU A 67 7.86 -7.73 -14.43
CA LEU A 67 7.82 -8.62 -13.27
C LEU A 67 8.67 -8.08 -12.12
N ILE A 68 9.88 -7.60 -12.38
CA ILE A 68 10.75 -7.00 -11.34
C ILE A 68 10.06 -5.77 -10.75
N VAL A 69 9.54 -4.88 -11.59
CA VAL A 69 8.81 -3.68 -11.12
C VAL A 69 7.57 -4.07 -10.33
N GLY A 70 6.83 -5.08 -10.78
CA GLY A 70 5.67 -5.63 -10.06
C GLY A 70 6.05 -6.22 -8.71
N ALA A 71 7.16 -6.96 -8.63
CA ALA A 71 7.67 -7.54 -7.39
C ALA A 71 8.05 -6.45 -6.37
N ILE A 72 8.69 -5.35 -6.81
CA ILE A 72 8.98 -4.20 -5.96
C ILE A 72 7.69 -3.57 -5.44
N GLY A 73 6.68 -3.40 -6.31
CA GLY A 73 5.35 -2.92 -5.92
C GLY A 73 4.69 -3.82 -4.87
N ALA A 74 4.78 -5.14 -5.04
CA ALA A 74 4.26 -6.12 -4.10
C ALA A 74 4.94 -6.03 -2.73
N VAL A 75 6.27 -5.88 -2.68
CA VAL A 75 7.02 -5.68 -1.42
C VAL A 75 6.54 -4.41 -0.71
N ILE A 76 6.36 -3.30 -1.43
CA ILE A 76 5.84 -2.05 -0.86
C ILE A 76 4.42 -2.24 -0.32
N ALA A 77 3.57 -2.96 -1.04
CA ALA A 77 2.20 -3.26 -0.61
C ALA A 77 2.18 -4.08 0.69
N ILE A 78 2.99 -5.13 0.74
CA ILE A 78 3.11 -6.02 1.90
C ILE A 78 3.65 -5.24 3.11
N MET A 79 4.70 -4.44 2.94
CA MET A 79 5.23 -3.59 4.01
C MET A 79 4.19 -2.58 4.53
N GLY A 80 3.42 -1.98 3.62
CA GLY A 80 2.30 -1.10 3.99
C GLY A 80 1.22 -1.81 4.81
N ALA A 81 0.87 -3.03 4.40
CA ALA A 81 -0.13 -3.86 5.07
C ALA A 81 0.35 -4.31 6.47
N LEU A 82 1.58 -4.81 6.56
CA LEU A 82 2.19 -5.23 7.83
C LEU A 82 2.32 -4.06 8.81
N ARG A 83 2.73 -2.88 8.35
CA ARG A 83 2.80 -1.66 9.18
C ARG A 83 1.41 -1.22 9.68
N TRP A 84 0.38 -1.36 8.85
CA TRP A 84 -1.00 -1.07 9.22
C TRP A 84 -1.57 -2.08 10.23
N MET A 85 -1.24 -3.36 10.09
CA MET A 85 -1.62 -4.39 11.07
C MET A 85 -0.93 -4.15 12.42
N ARG A 86 0.37 -3.84 12.41
CA ARG A 86 1.12 -3.56 13.65
C ARG A 86 0.60 -2.34 14.43
N THR A 87 0.02 -1.35 13.75
CA THR A 87 -0.62 -0.19 14.40
C THR A 87 -2.04 -0.47 14.92
N ARG A 88 -2.64 -1.63 14.58
CA ARG A 88 -3.94 -2.06 15.10
C ARG A 88 -3.84 -2.93 16.35
N HIS A 89 -2.75 -3.66 16.52
CA HIS A 89 -2.54 -4.53 17.68
C HIS A 89 -2.29 -3.79 19.01
N MET A 90 -2.02 -2.48 19.01
CA MET A 90 -1.91 -1.67 20.24
C MET A 90 -3.26 -1.18 20.78
N GLY A 91 -4.37 -1.44 20.09
CA GLY A 91 -5.72 -1.02 20.51
C GLY A 91 -6.53 -2.08 21.24
N GLN A 92 -6.00 -3.29 21.42
CA GLN A 92 -6.69 -4.37 22.12
C GLN A 92 -6.06 -4.59 23.49
N ASN A 93 -6.55 -3.83 24.46
CA ASN A 93 -6.32 -4.09 25.87
C ASN A 93 -7.56 -4.82 26.43
N PRO A 94 -7.60 -6.16 26.47
CA PRO A 94 -8.40 -6.89 27.46
C PRO A 94 -7.50 -7.13 28.68
N PRO A 95 -7.92 -6.91 29.95
CA PRO A 95 -9.23 -7.32 30.49
C PRO A 95 -9.84 -6.34 31.52
N ASP A 96 -11.15 -6.06 31.46
CA ASP A 96 -11.91 -5.57 32.63
C ASP A 96 -12.60 -6.75 33.35
N LYS A 97 -11.80 -7.74 33.73
CA LYS A 97 -12.17 -8.59 34.84
C LYS A 97 -11.43 -7.99 36.02
N ASP A 98 -12.14 -7.25 36.87
CA ASP A 98 -11.89 -7.00 38.30
C ASP A 98 -12.63 -5.70 38.73
N GLY A 99 -13.70 -5.85 39.53
CA GLY A 99 -14.43 -4.75 40.18
C GLY A 99 -15.85 -5.10 40.55
#